data_AF-A0A285R0X3-F1
#
_entry.id   AF-A0A285R0X3-F1
#
_cell.length_a   1.000
_cell.length_b   1.000
_cell.length_c   1.000
_cell.angle_alpha   90.00
_cell.angle_beta   90.00
_cell.angle_gamma   90.00
#
_symmetry.space_group_name_H-M   'P 1'
#
loop_
_entity.id
_entity.type
_entity.pdbx_description
1 polymer ?
#
loop_
_entity_poly.entity_id
_entity_poly.type
_entity_poly.pdbx_seq_one_letter_code
_entity_poly.pdbx_strand_id
1 'polypeptide(L)' 'MDEGGESACWLDRVCPECGRLREWPGPGECENCGAGEDTAPERTVPES' A
#
# COMPACT_ATOMS: atom_id res chain seq x y z
N MET A 1 -6.70 -29.12 -6.65
CA MET A 1 -5.25 -28.86 -6.61
C MET A 1 -5.07 -27.42 -7.01
N ASP A 2 -4.43 -26.67 -6.11
CA ASP A 2 -4.14 -25.23 -6.11
C ASP A 2 -5.32 -24.25 -6.08
N GLU A 3 -5.82 -24.04 -4.86
CA GLU A 3 -6.41 -22.77 -4.43
C GLU A 3 -5.44 -21.63 -4.78
N GLY A 4 -5.92 -20.61 -5.51
CA GLY A 4 -5.14 -19.46 -5.98
C GLY A 4 -4.56 -18.60 -4.86
N GLY A 5 -3.53 -19.11 -4.18
CA GLY A 5 -2.93 -18.55 -2.97
C GLY A 5 -1.79 -17.57 -3.19
N GLU A 6 -1.51 -17.16 -4.44
CA GLU A 6 -0.43 -16.21 -4.75
C GLU A 6 -0.94 -14.83 -5.20
N SER A 7 -2.25 -14.64 -5.33
CA SER A 7 -2.80 -13.39 -5.89
C SER A 7 -2.72 -12.19 -4.95
N ALA A 8 -2.54 -12.41 -3.63
CA ALA A 8 -2.52 -11.33 -2.65
C ALA A 8 -1.16 -10.61 -2.55
N CYS A 9 -0.04 -11.33 -2.76
CA CYS A 9 1.30 -10.75 -2.61
C CYS A 9 1.64 -9.69 -3.68
N TRP A 10 0.99 -9.73 -4.85
CA TRP A 10 1.17 -8.71 -5.88
C TRP A 10 0.10 -7.59 -5.80
N LEU A 11 -1.08 -7.88 -5.25
CA LEU A 11 -2.12 -6.88 -4.99
C LEU A 11 -1.69 -5.85 -3.96
N ASP A 12 -0.87 -6.23 -2.97
CA ASP A 12 -0.26 -5.31 -2.01
C ASP A 12 0.64 -4.25 -2.69
N ARG A 13 1.13 -4.53 -3.90
CA ARG A 13 1.92 -3.58 -4.70
C ARG A 13 1.06 -2.66 -5.58
N VAL A 14 -0.25 -2.90 -5.67
CA VAL A 14 -1.15 -2.05 -6.43
C VAL A 14 -1.51 -0.83 -5.58
N CYS A 15 -1.29 0.36 -6.12
CA CYS A 15 -1.70 1.59 -5.46
C CYS A 15 -3.23 1.57 -5.26
N PRO A 16 -3.74 1.72 -4.02
CA PRO A 16 -5.17 1.70 -3.75
C PRO A 16 -5.91 2.91 -4.36
N GLU A 17 -5.20 4.02 -4.61
CA GLU A 17 -5.79 5.25 -5.15
C GLU A 17 -6.00 5.18 -6.66
N CYS A 18 -5.00 4.73 -7.43
CA CYS A 18 -5.05 4.76 -8.90
C CYS A 18 -5.08 3.38 -9.56
N GLY A 19 -4.94 2.29 -8.80
CA GLY A 19 -4.96 0.92 -9.31
C GLY A 19 -3.73 0.53 -10.14
N ARG A 20 -2.67 1.35 -10.15
CA ARG A 20 -1.42 1.05 -10.86
C ARG A 20 -0.45 0.26 -9.98
N LEU A 21 0.30 -0.65 -10.58
CA LEU A 21 1.36 -1.38 -9.91
C LEU A 21 2.52 -0.42 -9.60
N ARG A 22 2.98 -0.42 -8.36
CA ARG A 22 4.17 0.33 -7.93
C ARG A 22 5.43 -0.46 -8.26
N GLU A 23 6.49 0.24 -8.66
CA GLU A 23 7.79 -0.39 -8.89
C GLU A 23 8.46 -0.77 -7.56
N TRP A 24 8.33 0.10 -6.55
CA TRP A 24 8.84 -0.15 -5.20
C TRP A 24 7.71 -0.19 -4.16
N PRO A 25 7.52 -1.32 -3.46
CA PRO A 25 6.64 -1.36 -2.29
C PRO A 25 7.31 -0.63 -1.13
N GLY A 26 6.67 0.44 -0.62
CA GLY A 26 7.21 1.22 0.49
C GLY A 26 6.32 2.41 0.88
N PRO A 27 6.68 3.15 1.94
CA PRO A 27 5.90 4.29 2.44
C PRO A 27 6.04 5.56 1.57
N GLY A 28 6.72 5.49 0.43
CA GLY A 28 6.86 6.63 -0.48
C GLY A 28 5.60 6.87 -1.30
N GLU A 29 5.55 8.03 -1.95
CA GLU A 29 4.54 8.39 -2.95
C GLU A 29 4.48 7.39 -4.11
N CYS A 30 3.30 7.27 -4.73
CA CYS A 30 3.12 6.47 -5.93
C CYS A 30 3.65 7.23 -7.15
N GLU A 31 4.61 6.66 -7.89
CA GLU A 31 5.20 7.33 -9.06
C GLU A 31 4.21 7.57 -10.22
N ASN A 32 3.02 6.96 -10.17
CA ASN A 32 1.99 7.07 -11.20
C ASN A 32 1.00 8.22 -10.96
N CYS A 33 0.66 8.48 -9.69
CA CYS A 33 -0.38 9.46 -9.33
C CYS A 33 0.00 10.43 -8.21
N GLY A 34 1.11 10.20 -7.50
CA GLY A 34 1.59 11.01 -6.38
C GLY A 34 0.99 10.67 -5.01
N ALA A 35 0.16 9.62 -4.88
CA ALA A 35 -0.43 9.26 -3.58
C ALA A 35 0.57 8.61 -2.62
N GLY A 36 0.68 9.07 -1.38
CA GLY A 36 1.53 8.43 -0.34
C GLY A 36 2.33 9.41 0.53
N GLU A 37 2.31 10.70 0.23
CA GLU A 37 2.67 11.74 1.19
C GLU A 37 1.49 11.87 2.19
N ASP A 38 1.76 11.81 3.49
CA ASP A 38 0.79 12.11 4.57
C ASP A 38 -0.35 11.12 4.85
N THR A 39 -0.04 9.89 5.29
CA THR A 39 -0.91 9.21 6.28
C THR A 39 -0.12 8.33 7.27
N ALA A 40 0.72 8.95 8.08
CA ALA A 40 0.72 8.53 9.49
C ALA A 40 -0.10 9.59 10.23
N PRO A 41 -1.44 9.47 10.35
CA PRO A 41 -2.05 10.09 11.51
C PRO A 41 -1.39 9.36 12.68
N GLU A 42 -0.55 10.08 13.41
CA GLU A 42 -0.06 9.69 14.72
C GLU A 42 -1.25 9.15 15.51
N ARG A 43 -1.46 7.83 15.51
CA ARG A 43 -2.29 7.19 16.53
C ARG A 43 -1.41 6.93 17.71
N THR A 44 -0.90 8.03 18.27
CA THR A 44 -0.60 8.08 19.69
C THR A 44 -1.93 7.77 20.39
N VAL A 45 -2.03 6.56 20.94
CA VAL A 45 -2.98 6.27 22.01
C VAL A 45 -2.16 6.38 23.30
N PRO A 46 -2.11 7.54 23.96
CA PRO A 46 -1.72 7.56 25.36
C PRO A 46 -2.87 6.95 26.17
N GLU A 47 -2.81 5.67 26.47
CA GLU A 47 -3.69 5.03 27.48
C GLU A 47 -2.89 4.90 28.78
N SER A 48 -3.52 5.38 29.87
CA SER A 48 -2.95 5.68 31.20
C SER A 48 -2.85 4.48 32.14
#